data_AF-A0A2D7HAY8-F1
#
_entry.id   AF-A0A2D7HAY8-F1
#
_cell.length_a   1.000
_cell.length_b   1.000
_cell.length_c   1.000
_cell.angle_alpha   90.00
_cell.angle_beta   90.00
_cell.angle_gamma   90.00
#
_symmetry.space_group_name_H-M   'P 1'
#
loop_
_entity.id
_entity.type
_entity.pdbx_description
1 polymer ?
#
loop_
_entity_poly.entity_id
_entity_poly.type
_entity_poly.pdbx_seq_one_letter_code
_entity_poly.pdbx_strand_id
1 'polypeptide(L)'
;MLAPDGQEWLSRASRGPQQVFGRSGATDALHRYALMYPAKADSKDALVQDFHSFRQALNVASADQRVLVLINAPADQEPKLRQALRPVANHASVIGRFHFDFEQGSEWKTKISGASKQPGIVLIHAGEFGMKGKVLKQLPLNAQKNEIIAAMQQANARFAATTELKVYSQHVAKGNRQGIYFEGAVPYGEDRDGDGEIDHRGGGRGGFGGRGTGGGSTR
;
A
#
# COMPACT_ATOMS: atom_id res chain seq x y z
N MET A 1 1.06 22.25 2.08
CA MET A 1 -0.11 21.49 2.56
C MET A 1 -1.35 22.24 2.16
N LEU A 2 -2.41 21.52 1.81
CA LEU A 2 -3.70 22.10 1.43
C LEU A 2 -4.73 21.83 2.54
N ALA A 3 -5.75 22.68 2.61
CA ALA A 3 -6.94 22.44 3.41
C ALA A 3 -7.69 21.19 2.88
N PRO A 4 -8.57 20.57 3.69
CA PRO A 4 -9.27 19.34 3.28
C PRO A 4 -10.13 19.47 2.02
N ASP A 5 -10.54 20.69 1.66
CA ASP A 5 -11.27 21.01 0.44
C ASP A 5 -10.36 21.26 -0.78
N GLY A 6 -9.04 21.27 -0.58
CA GLY A 6 -8.05 21.55 -1.62
C GLY A 6 -7.97 23.02 -2.06
N GLN A 7 -8.72 23.93 -1.44
CA GLN A 7 -8.84 25.31 -1.93
C GLN A 7 -7.81 26.25 -1.29
N GLU A 8 -7.44 26.01 -0.03
CA GLU A 8 -6.52 26.88 0.70
C GLU A 8 -5.15 26.22 0.93
N TRP A 9 -4.08 26.99 0.73
CA TRP A 9 -2.72 26.59 1.09
C TRP A 9 -2.46 26.81 2.57
N LEU A 10 -2.48 25.74 3.35
CA LEU A 10 -2.10 25.76 4.77
C LEU A 10 -0.60 25.97 4.99
N SER A 11 0.23 25.56 4.02
CA SER A 11 1.68 25.74 4.10
C SER A 11 2.33 25.91 2.73
N ARG A 12 3.48 26.60 2.69
CA ARG A 12 4.28 26.77 1.47
C ARG A 12 5.05 25.49 1.13
N ALA A 13 5.34 25.29 -0.16
CA ALA A 13 6.25 24.24 -0.60
C ALA A 13 7.70 24.59 -0.24
N SER A 14 8.44 23.64 0.34
CA SER A 14 9.86 23.82 0.67
C SER A 14 10.60 22.49 0.87
N ARG A 15 11.92 22.54 1.07
CA ARG A 15 12.80 21.36 1.10
C ARG A 15 12.90 20.67 2.47
N GLY A 16 12.29 21.23 3.51
CA GLY A 16 12.31 20.62 4.84
C GLY A 16 11.18 21.10 5.76
N PRO A 17 10.74 20.27 6.72
CA PRO A 17 9.65 20.61 7.64
C PRO A 17 9.88 21.93 8.39
N GLN A 18 11.13 22.23 8.76
CA GLN A 18 11.49 23.48 9.44
C GLN A 18 11.23 24.72 8.57
N GLN A 19 11.43 24.61 7.25
CA GLN A 19 11.19 25.70 6.29
C GLN A 19 9.69 25.89 6.02
N VAL A 20 8.90 24.82 6.19
CA VAL A 20 7.45 24.83 5.96
C VAL A 20 6.67 25.25 7.22
N PHE A 21 7.09 24.80 8.39
CA PHE A 21 6.35 24.95 9.66
C PHE A 21 7.04 25.85 10.70
N GLY A 22 8.24 26.36 10.39
CA GLY A 22 8.99 27.25 11.26
C GLY A 22 9.64 26.55 12.46
N ARG A 23 10.15 27.36 13.41
CA ARG A 23 10.90 26.87 14.59
C ARG A 23 10.06 26.11 15.61
N SER A 24 8.74 26.34 15.64
CA SER A 24 7.79 25.56 16.46
C SER A 24 7.69 24.10 16.01
N GLY A 25 8.26 23.75 14.85
CA GLY A 25 8.30 22.40 14.34
C GLY A 25 6.98 21.96 13.70
N ALA A 26 7.03 20.81 13.05
CA ALA A 26 5.89 20.25 12.31
C ALA A 26 4.73 19.89 13.24
N THR A 27 5.00 19.37 14.44
CA THR A 27 3.96 18.85 15.34
C THR A 27 2.97 19.92 15.77
N ASP A 28 3.44 21.08 16.22
CA ASP A 28 2.57 22.18 16.68
C ASP A 28 1.79 22.80 15.52
N ALA A 29 2.40 22.90 14.33
CA ALA A 29 1.71 23.37 13.13
C ALA A 29 0.60 22.40 12.70
N LEU A 30 0.91 21.09 12.64
CA LEU A 30 -0.05 20.05 12.30
C LEU A 30 -1.17 19.94 13.33
N HIS A 31 -0.87 20.07 14.62
CA HIS A 31 -1.88 20.09 15.68
C HIS A 31 -2.85 21.27 15.50
N ARG A 32 -2.34 22.47 15.21
CA ARG A 32 -3.18 23.63 14.90
C ARG A 32 -4.10 23.38 13.69
N TYR A 33 -3.58 22.81 12.60
CA TYR A 33 -4.41 22.48 11.44
C TYR A 33 -5.48 21.43 11.79
N ALA A 34 -5.13 20.41 12.58
CA ALA A 34 -6.10 19.41 13.03
C ALA A 34 -7.24 20.03 13.86
N LEU A 35 -6.95 21.03 14.69
CA LEU A 35 -7.96 21.76 15.45
C LEU A 35 -8.86 22.64 14.56
N MET A 36 -8.32 23.20 13.47
CA MET A 36 -9.09 23.99 12.50
C MET A 36 -10.06 23.14 11.68
N TYR A 37 -9.73 21.87 11.45
CA TYR A 37 -10.51 20.96 10.63
C TYR A 37 -10.91 19.70 11.42
N PRO A 38 -11.83 19.84 12.40
CA PRO A 38 -12.26 18.70 13.20
C PRO A 38 -12.98 17.65 12.35
N ALA A 39 -12.90 16.40 12.77
CA ALA A 39 -13.60 15.30 12.11
C ALA A 39 -15.12 15.56 12.07
N LYS A 40 -15.69 15.50 10.86
CA LYS A 40 -17.12 15.71 10.62
C LYS A 40 -17.97 14.44 10.80
N ALA A 41 -17.32 13.28 10.91
CA ALA A 41 -17.96 11.98 11.01
C ALA A 41 -17.19 11.06 11.96
N ASP A 42 -17.86 10.01 12.42
CA ASP A 42 -17.26 9.00 13.27
C ASP A 42 -16.34 8.09 12.45
N SER A 43 -15.15 7.81 12.98
CA SER A 43 -14.19 6.85 12.40
C SER A 43 -14.80 5.49 12.08
N LYS A 44 -15.82 5.04 12.83
CA LYS A 44 -16.49 3.76 12.57
C LYS A 44 -17.17 3.71 11.20
N ASP A 45 -17.56 4.88 10.66
CA ASP A 45 -18.29 5.02 9.41
C ASP A 45 -17.36 5.24 8.20
N ALA A 46 -16.04 5.30 8.43
CA ALA A 46 -15.05 5.45 7.38
C ALA A 46 -15.13 4.30 6.37
N LEU A 47 -14.83 4.62 5.11
CA LEU A 47 -14.85 3.64 4.02
C LEU A 47 -13.79 2.56 4.26
N VAL A 48 -14.14 1.33 3.87
CA VAL A 48 -13.18 0.22 3.87
C VAL A 48 -12.21 0.44 2.71
N GLN A 49 -10.92 0.25 2.98
CA GLN A 49 -9.88 0.29 1.96
C GLN A 49 -10.21 -0.68 0.82
N ASP A 50 -9.89 -0.25 -0.40
CA ASP A 50 -10.03 -1.03 -1.61
C ASP A 50 -8.92 -0.63 -2.58
N PHE A 51 -8.28 -1.59 -3.24
CA PHE A 51 -7.22 -1.30 -4.19
C PHE A 51 -7.77 -1.30 -5.61
N HIS A 52 -6.99 -0.76 -6.54
CA HIS A 52 -7.36 -0.81 -7.96
C HIS A 52 -7.31 -2.25 -8.52
N SER A 53 -6.47 -3.12 -7.94
CA SER A 53 -6.39 -4.53 -8.33
C SER A 53 -5.87 -5.40 -7.19
N PHE A 54 -6.30 -6.66 -7.19
CA PHE A 54 -5.77 -7.68 -6.28
C PHE A 54 -4.25 -7.80 -6.31
N ARG A 55 -3.65 -7.65 -7.51
CA ARG A 55 -2.19 -7.68 -7.68
C ARG A 55 -1.51 -6.57 -6.87
N GLN A 56 -2.08 -5.37 -6.88
CA GLN A 56 -1.57 -4.24 -6.09
C GLN A 56 -1.79 -4.48 -4.59
N ALA A 57 -2.98 -4.94 -4.19
CA ALA A 57 -3.28 -5.24 -2.79
C ALA A 57 -2.29 -6.26 -2.19
N LEU A 58 -2.00 -7.33 -2.93
CA LEU A 58 -1.07 -8.38 -2.51
C LEU A 58 0.37 -7.87 -2.40
N ASN A 59 0.79 -6.99 -3.32
CA ASN A 59 2.13 -6.39 -3.29
C ASN A 59 2.29 -5.41 -2.11
N VAL A 60 1.31 -4.53 -1.90
CA VAL A 60 1.32 -3.60 -0.76
C VAL A 60 1.31 -4.35 0.57
N ALA A 61 0.47 -5.39 0.71
CA ALA A 61 0.47 -6.23 1.91
C ALA A 61 1.82 -6.91 2.19
N SER A 62 2.54 -7.30 1.14
CA SER A 62 3.90 -7.83 1.27
C SER A 62 4.94 -6.77 1.64
N ALA A 63 4.82 -5.57 1.06
CA ALA A 63 5.73 -4.46 1.32
C ALA A 63 5.61 -3.98 2.77
N ASP A 64 4.37 -3.80 3.25
CA ASP A 64 4.08 -3.35 4.61
C ASP A 64 4.19 -4.47 5.66
N GLN A 65 4.43 -5.71 5.23
CA GLN A 65 4.40 -6.92 6.05
C GLN A 65 3.12 -7.01 6.90
N ARG A 66 1.97 -6.99 6.24
CA ARG A 66 0.64 -7.08 6.86
C ARG A 66 -0.19 -8.19 6.23
N VAL A 67 -1.17 -8.67 6.99
CA VAL A 67 -2.17 -9.61 6.48
C VAL A 67 -3.14 -8.86 5.57
N LEU A 68 -3.39 -9.41 4.38
CA LEU A 68 -4.42 -8.94 3.46
C LEU A 68 -5.74 -9.64 3.77
N VAL A 69 -6.81 -8.87 3.87
CA VAL A 69 -8.19 -9.32 4.01
C VAL A 69 -8.88 -9.12 2.66
N LEU A 70 -9.03 -10.20 1.91
CA LEU A 70 -9.73 -10.20 0.64
C LEU A 70 -11.21 -10.57 0.86
N ILE A 71 -12.11 -9.70 0.43
CA ILE A 71 -13.54 -10.00 0.39
C ILE A 71 -13.85 -10.51 -1.01
N ASN A 72 -13.97 -11.84 -1.14
CA ASN A 72 -14.40 -12.45 -2.40
C ASN A 72 -15.91 -12.64 -2.38
N ALA A 73 -16.65 -11.75 -3.05
CA ALA A 73 -18.11 -11.75 -3.06
C ALA A 73 -18.67 -11.47 -4.47
N PRO A 74 -19.85 -12.02 -4.80
CA PRO A 74 -20.58 -11.63 -6.01
C PRO A 74 -20.91 -10.13 -6.05
N ALA A 75 -20.99 -9.57 -7.26
CA ALA A 75 -21.18 -8.13 -7.50
C ALA A 75 -22.44 -7.54 -6.85
N ASP A 76 -23.52 -8.33 -6.75
CA ASP A 76 -24.79 -7.93 -6.14
C ASP A 76 -24.71 -7.82 -4.60
N GLN A 77 -23.77 -8.52 -3.97
CA GLN A 77 -23.61 -8.56 -2.51
C GLN A 77 -22.55 -7.57 -2.01
N GLU A 78 -21.59 -7.22 -2.87
CA GLU A 78 -20.43 -6.42 -2.50
C GLU A 78 -20.77 -5.06 -1.87
N PRO A 79 -21.73 -4.24 -2.40
CA PRO A 79 -22.05 -2.95 -1.78
C PRO A 79 -22.57 -3.07 -0.35
N LYS A 80 -23.39 -4.09 -0.07
CA LYS A 80 -23.91 -4.36 1.28
C LYS A 80 -22.80 -4.82 2.21
N LEU A 81 -21.90 -5.68 1.73
CA LEU A 81 -20.73 -6.15 2.49
C LEU A 81 -19.77 -5.00 2.82
N ARG A 82 -19.51 -4.09 1.88
CA ARG A 82 -18.69 -2.90 2.11
C ARG A 82 -19.22 -2.07 3.27
N GLN A 83 -20.54 -1.87 3.35
CA GLN A 83 -21.16 -1.16 4.46
C GLN A 83 -21.07 -1.95 5.77
N ALA A 84 -21.35 -3.26 5.74
CA ALA A 84 -21.32 -4.12 6.91
C ALA A 84 -19.91 -4.28 7.52
N LEU A 85 -18.85 -4.15 6.71
CA LEU A 85 -17.46 -4.30 7.13
C LEU A 85 -16.82 -3.03 7.66
N ARG A 86 -17.41 -1.84 7.47
CA ARG A 86 -16.90 -0.58 8.08
C ARG A 86 -16.62 -0.71 9.58
N PRO A 87 -17.56 -1.21 10.42
CA PRO A 87 -17.29 -1.36 11.85
C PRO A 87 -16.26 -2.45 12.18
N VAL A 88 -15.89 -3.33 11.25
CA VAL A 88 -14.77 -4.29 11.39
C VAL A 88 -13.45 -3.59 11.03
N ALA A 89 -13.36 -2.99 9.85
CA ALA A 89 -12.16 -2.34 9.33
C ALA A 89 -11.70 -1.18 10.22
N ASN A 90 -12.65 -0.45 10.80
CA ASN A 90 -12.40 0.69 11.69
C ASN A 90 -12.37 0.30 13.17
N HIS A 91 -12.42 -1.00 13.51
CA HIS A 91 -12.29 -1.44 14.90
C HIS A 91 -10.90 -1.13 15.45
N ALA A 92 -10.79 -0.73 16.73
CA ALA A 92 -9.52 -0.32 17.34
C ALA A 92 -8.40 -1.37 17.25
N SER A 93 -8.75 -2.66 17.23
CA SER A 93 -7.78 -3.76 17.08
C SER A 93 -7.40 -4.10 15.64
N VAL A 94 -8.05 -3.47 14.65
CA VAL A 94 -7.95 -3.76 13.21
C VAL A 94 -7.40 -2.56 12.42
N ILE A 95 -7.88 -1.36 12.73
CA ILE A 95 -7.54 -0.14 11.99
C ILE A 95 -6.02 0.02 11.87
N GLY A 96 -5.53 0.19 10.64
CA GLY A 96 -4.10 0.35 10.32
C GLY A 96 -3.23 -0.90 10.46
N ARG A 97 -3.78 -2.07 10.84
CA ARG A 97 -3.03 -3.32 11.01
C ARG A 97 -3.21 -4.32 9.86
N PHE A 98 -4.24 -4.13 9.04
CA PHE A 98 -4.59 -5.01 7.93
C PHE A 98 -4.84 -4.17 6.68
N HIS A 99 -4.66 -4.79 5.53
CA HIS A 99 -5.16 -4.25 4.26
C HIS A 99 -6.46 -4.93 3.90
N PHE A 100 -7.38 -4.19 3.30
CA PHE A 100 -8.64 -4.71 2.78
C PHE A 100 -8.68 -4.53 1.27
N ASP A 101 -9.33 -5.47 0.60
CA ASP A 101 -9.54 -5.45 -0.85
C ASP A 101 -10.79 -6.24 -1.21
N PHE A 102 -11.46 -5.88 -2.29
CA PHE A 102 -12.67 -6.55 -2.75
C PHE A 102 -12.47 -7.14 -4.13
N GLU A 103 -12.95 -8.37 -4.35
CA GLU A 103 -12.76 -9.05 -5.63
C GLU A 103 -13.96 -9.94 -5.96
N GLN A 104 -14.47 -9.81 -7.18
CA GLN A 104 -15.65 -10.56 -7.64
C GLN A 104 -15.24 -11.83 -8.39
N GLY A 105 -14.05 -11.82 -9.01
CA GLY A 105 -13.56 -12.90 -9.84
C GLY A 105 -12.96 -14.07 -9.06
N SER A 106 -12.43 -15.03 -9.82
CA SER A 106 -11.65 -16.16 -9.30
C SER A 106 -10.18 -16.13 -9.72
N GLU A 107 -9.77 -15.15 -10.53
CA GLU A 107 -8.41 -15.03 -11.09
C GLU A 107 -7.34 -14.94 -10.00
N TRP A 108 -7.64 -14.23 -8.91
CA TRP A 108 -6.77 -14.10 -7.74
C TRP A 108 -6.35 -15.45 -7.15
N LYS A 109 -7.19 -16.49 -7.27
CA LYS A 109 -6.94 -17.84 -6.73
C LYS A 109 -5.73 -18.49 -7.39
N THR A 110 -5.38 -18.11 -8.62
CA THR A 110 -4.18 -18.62 -9.31
C THR A 110 -2.87 -18.22 -8.62
N LYS A 111 -2.89 -17.13 -7.85
CA LYS A 111 -1.72 -16.61 -7.10
C LYS A 111 -1.71 -17.06 -5.64
N ILE A 112 -2.84 -17.59 -5.14
CA ILE A 112 -3.03 -17.89 -3.73
C ILE A 112 -3.21 -19.39 -3.49
N SER A 113 -2.27 -19.99 -2.76
CA SER A 113 -2.37 -21.39 -2.35
C SER A 113 -3.38 -21.57 -1.21
N GLY A 114 -4.21 -22.61 -1.29
CA GLY A 114 -5.20 -22.94 -0.27
C GLY A 114 -6.53 -22.18 -0.39
N ALA A 115 -6.78 -21.49 -1.51
CA ALA A 115 -8.03 -20.78 -1.76
C ALA A 115 -9.19 -21.76 -2.00
N SER A 116 -10.33 -21.51 -1.35
CA SER A 116 -11.57 -22.25 -1.62
C SER A 116 -12.23 -21.78 -2.92
N LYS A 117 -13.06 -22.65 -3.50
CA LYS A 117 -13.94 -22.27 -4.62
C LYS A 117 -15.06 -21.34 -4.18
N GLN A 118 -15.48 -21.39 -2.92
CA GLN A 118 -16.62 -20.62 -2.41
C GLN A 118 -16.25 -19.15 -2.13
N PRO A 119 -17.19 -18.21 -2.32
CA PRO A 119 -17.07 -16.83 -1.84
C PRO A 119 -16.81 -16.78 -0.33
N GLY A 120 -16.20 -15.70 0.14
CA GLY A 120 -15.87 -15.55 1.56
C GLY A 120 -14.91 -14.41 1.86
N ILE A 121 -14.64 -14.24 3.15
CA ILE A 121 -13.63 -13.33 3.67
C ILE A 121 -12.35 -14.14 3.86
N VAL A 122 -11.30 -13.82 3.10
CA VAL A 122 -10.07 -14.60 3.00
C VAL A 122 -8.92 -13.81 3.62
N LEU A 123 -8.32 -14.36 4.68
CA LEU A 123 -7.11 -13.82 5.29
C LEU A 123 -5.90 -14.40 4.59
N ILE A 124 -5.09 -13.55 3.98
CA ILE A 124 -3.99 -13.93 3.10
C ILE A 124 -2.67 -13.46 3.71
N HIS A 125 -1.72 -14.39 3.81
CA HIS A 125 -0.31 -14.08 4.03
C HIS A 125 0.35 -13.91 2.67
N ALA A 126 0.75 -12.67 2.36
CA ALA A 126 1.45 -12.37 1.13
C ALA A 126 2.87 -12.96 1.17
N GLY A 127 3.29 -13.57 0.06
CA GLY A 127 4.67 -14.03 -0.11
C GLY A 127 5.65 -12.85 -0.08
N GLU A 128 6.94 -13.16 0.01
CA GLU A 128 8.01 -12.17 0.24
C GLU A 128 8.00 -10.96 -0.70
N PHE A 129 7.67 -11.17 -1.97
CA PHE A 129 7.61 -10.14 -3.01
C PHE A 129 6.17 -9.77 -3.43
N GLY A 130 5.15 -10.34 -2.77
CA GLY A 130 3.74 -10.04 -3.04
C GLY A 130 3.25 -10.48 -4.42
N MET A 131 3.94 -11.42 -5.07
CA MET A 131 3.53 -12.01 -6.35
C MET A 131 2.62 -13.23 -6.19
N LYS A 132 2.68 -13.86 -5.02
CA LYS A 132 1.91 -15.03 -4.60
C LYS A 132 1.59 -14.91 -3.11
N GLY A 133 0.70 -15.75 -2.60
CA GLY A 133 0.36 -15.78 -1.18
C GLY A 133 -0.26 -17.10 -0.76
N LYS A 134 -0.57 -17.21 0.53
CA LYS A 134 -1.22 -18.38 1.13
C LYS A 134 -2.41 -17.97 1.98
N VAL A 135 -3.48 -18.75 1.93
CA VAL A 135 -4.61 -18.55 2.83
C VAL A 135 -4.21 -18.92 4.26
N LEU A 136 -4.41 -18.00 5.18
CA LEU A 136 -4.31 -18.25 6.63
C LEU A 136 -5.63 -18.80 7.18
N LYS A 137 -6.75 -18.21 6.76
CA LYS A 137 -8.10 -18.59 7.16
C LYS A 137 -9.09 -18.05 6.12
N GLN A 138 -10.20 -18.76 5.94
CA GLN A 138 -11.35 -18.27 5.19
C GLN A 138 -12.59 -18.38 6.07
N LEU A 139 -13.41 -17.33 6.05
CA LEU A 139 -14.70 -17.23 6.71
C LEU A 139 -15.81 -17.10 5.66
N PRO A 140 -17.04 -17.57 5.95
CA PRO A 140 -18.17 -17.33 5.06
C PRO A 140 -18.57 -15.84 5.06
N LEU A 141 -19.25 -15.38 4.01
CA LEU A 141 -19.67 -13.97 3.87
C LEU A 141 -20.66 -13.51 4.94
N ASN A 142 -21.38 -14.45 5.57
CA ASN A 142 -22.32 -14.18 6.66
C ASN A 142 -21.70 -14.31 8.06
N ALA A 143 -20.37 -14.45 8.16
CA ALA A 143 -19.66 -14.52 9.43
C ALA A 143 -19.97 -13.29 10.30
N GLN A 144 -20.09 -13.49 11.60
CA GLN A 144 -20.41 -12.40 12.51
C GLN A 144 -19.21 -11.46 12.71
N LYS A 145 -19.47 -10.17 12.97
CA LYS A 145 -18.44 -9.14 13.22
C LYS A 145 -17.34 -9.62 14.18
N ASN A 146 -17.74 -10.16 15.32
CA ASN A 146 -16.79 -10.59 16.37
C ASN A 146 -15.95 -11.80 15.92
N GLU A 147 -16.53 -12.71 15.14
CA GLU A 147 -15.82 -13.84 14.55
C GLU A 147 -14.77 -13.37 13.54
N ILE A 148 -15.12 -12.40 12.69
CA ILE A 148 -14.19 -11.80 11.73
C ILE A 148 -13.01 -11.16 12.46
N ILE A 149 -13.28 -10.32 13.47
CA ILE A 149 -12.23 -9.65 14.25
C ILE A 149 -11.32 -10.67 14.96
N ALA A 150 -11.89 -11.71 15.57
CA ALA A 150 -11.12 -12.75 16.24
C ALA A 150 -10.21 -13.51 15.27
N ALA A 151 -10.73 -13.89 14.09
CA ALA A 151 -9.94 -14.55 13.06
C ALA A 151 -8.80 -13.65 12.54
N MET A 152 -9.07 -12.36 12.35
CA MET A 152 -8.06 -11.38 11.97
C MET A 152 -6.96 -11.26 13.02
N GLN A 153 -7.32 -11.13 14.29
CA GLN A 153 -6.34 -11.06 15.39
C GLN A 153 -5.48 -12.32 15.46
N GLN A 154 -6.07 -13.50 15.32
CA GLN A 154 -5.33 -14.76 15.29
C GLN A 154 -4.39 -14.84 14.09
N ALA A 155 -4.86 -14.45 12.90
CA ALA A 155 -4.04 -14.41 11.70
C ALA A 155 -2.86 -13.45 11.85
N ASN A 156 -3.07 -12.26 12.43
CA ASN A 156 -2.01 -11.29 12.68
C ASN A 156 -1.02 -11.78 13.74
N ALA A 157 -1.48 -12.41 14.82
CA ALA A 157 -0.60 -13.01 15.82
C ALA A 157 0.29 -14.10 15.20
N ARG A 158 -0.30 -14.97 14.37
CA ARG A 158 0.46 -15.99 13.62
C ARG A 158 1.43 -15.36 12.64
N PHE A 159 1.02 -14.31 11.92
CA PHE A 159 1.85 -13.57 10.98
C PHE A 159 3.09 -13.00 11.70
N ALA A 160 2.88 -12.26 12.79
CA ALA A 160 3.94 -11.65 13.58
C ALA A 160 4.92 -12.68 14.16
N ALA A 161 4.43 -13.85 14.58
CA ALA A 161 5.28 -14.90 15.15
C ALA A 161 6.11 -15.67 14.11
N THR A 162 5.70 -15.66 12.83
CA THR A 162 6.30 -16.53 11.79
C THR A 162 6.96 -15.78 10.66
N THR A 163 6.82 -14.46 10.60
CA THR A 163 7.33 -13.63 9.50
C THR A 163 8.56 -12.89 9.96
N GLU A 164 9.70 -13.15 9.32
CA GLU A 164 10.94 -12.43 9.56
C GLU A 164 10.82 -10.97 9.12
N LEU A 165 11.47 -10.08 9.87
CA LEU A 165 11.51 -8.66 9.54
C LEU A 165 12.26 -8.44 8.23
N LYS A 166 11.65 -7.69 7.32
CA LYS A 166 12.22 -7.40 6.01
C LYS A 166 13.28 -6.30 6.15
N VAL A 167 14.52 -6.62 5.80
CA VAL A 167 15.59 -5.62 5.63
C VAL A 167 15.57 -5.12 4.19
N TYR A 168 15.28 -3.83 3.99
CA TYR A 168 15.06 -3.25 2.67
C TYR A 168 16.17 -3.56 1.65
N SER A 169 17.43 -3.31 2.02
CA SER A 169 18.57 -3.52 1.11
C SER A 169 18.72 -4.98 0.67
N GLN A 170 18.56 -5.92 1.61
CA GLN A 170 18.63 -7.35 1.34
C GLN A 170 17.45 -7.80 0.47
N HIS A 171 16.25 -7.30 0.76
CA HIS A 171 15.05 -7.60 0.00
C HIS A 171 15.17 -7.15 -1.46
N VAL A 172 15.59 -5.90 -1.69
CA VAL A 172 15.81 -5.36 -3.04
C VAL A 172 16.88 -6.15 -3.78
N ALA A 173 18.04 -6.40 -3.14
CA ALA A 173 19.12 -7.16 -3.76
C ALA A 173 18.67 -8.59 -4.15
N LYS A 174 17.86 -9.24 -3.30
CA LYS A 174 17.32 -10.57 -3.57
C LYS A 174 16.30 -10.55 -4.70
N GLY A 175 15.37 -9.58 -4.72
CA GLY A 175 14.40 -9.39 -5.79
C GLY A 175 15.08 -9.19 -7.15
N ASN A 176 16.08 -8.31 -7.20
CA ASN A 176 16.88 -8.07 -8.40
C ASN A 176 17.61 -9.34 -8.87
N ARG A 177 18.25 -10.09 -7.97
CA ARG A 177 18.94 -11.35 -8.30
C ARG A 177 17.98 -12.41 -8.86
N GLN A 178 16.74 -12.42 -8.38
CA GLN A 178 15.70 -13.36 -8.80
C GLN A 178 14.90 -12.87 -10.01
N GLY A 179 15.22 -11.69 -10.56
CA GLY A 179 14.49 -11.10 -11.68
C GLY A 179 13.03 -10.79 -11.35
N ILE A 180 12.71 -10.56 -10.07
CA ILE A 180 11.35 -10.24 -9.65
C ILE A 180 11.10 -8.76 -9.91
N TYR A 181 10.16 -8.48 -10.81
CA TYR A 181 9.73 -7.14 -11.15
C TYR A 181 8.24 -6.98 -10.91
N PHE A 182 7.86 -5.88 -10.26
CA PHE A 182 6.47 -5.47 -10.12
C PHE A 182 6.25 -4.25 -11.02
N GLU A 183 5.50 -4.44 -12.09
CA GLU A 183 5.14 -3.35 -12.99
C GLU A 183 4.02 -2.51 -12.37
N GLY A 184 4.20 -1.21 -12.20
CA GLY A 184 3.17 -0.31 -11.70
C GLY A 184 2.08 -0.06 -12.74
N ALA A 185 0.89 0.38 -12.32
CA ALA A 185 -0.13 0.89 -13.24
C ALA A 185 0.24 2.26 -13.82
N VAL A 186 1.05 3.02 -13.07
CA VAL A 186 1.66 4.26 -13.53
C VAL A 186 3.08 3.92 -14.02
N PRO A 187 3.47 4.35 -15.23
CA PRO A 187 4.82 4.10 -15.73
C PRO A 187 5.86 4.78 -14.83
N TYR A 188 7.11 4.31 -14.89
CA TYR A 188 8.18 4.87 -14.08
C TYR A 188 8.80 6.10 -14.76
N GLY A 189 8.82 7.23 -14.04
CA GLY A 189 9.56 8.44 -14.41
C GLY A 189 8.90 9.70 -13.85
N GLU A 190 9.38 10.86 -14.29
CA GLU A 190 8.84 12.17 -13.92
C GLU A 190 8.13 12.77 -15.14
N ASP A 191 6.99 13.40 -14.93
CA ASP A 191 6.37 14.33 -15.89
C ASP A 191 6.71 15.74 -15.38
N ARG A 192 7.65 16.42 -16.03
CA ARG A 192 8.20 17.70 -15.54
C ARG A 192 7.45 18.92 -16.04
N ASP A 193 6.73 18.80 -17.14
CA ASP A 193 5.97 19.89 -17.74
C ASP A 193 4.46 19.75 -17.55
N GLY A 194 4.00 18.62 -17.00
CA GLY A 194 2.62 18.37 -16.62
C GLY A 194 1.73 17.98 -17.80
N ASP A 195 2.30 17.47 -18.89
CA ASP A 195 1.56 17.09 -20.10
C ASP A 195 0.90 15.69 -19.99
N GLY A 196 1.18 14.96 -18.91
CA GLY A 196 0.68 13.61 -18.66
C GLY A 196 1.50 12.50 -19.32
N GLU A 197 2.57 12.85 -20.04
CA GLU A 197 3.56 11.91 -20.58
C GLU A 197 4.78 11.84 -19.66
N ILE A 198 5.39 10.66 -19.59
CA ILE A 198 6.60 10.51 -18.77
C ILE A 198 7.82 10.95 -19.57
N ASP A 199 8.61 11.85 -18.99
CA ASP A 199 9.90 12.25 -19.52
C ASP A 199 10.90 11.09 -19.46
N HIS A 200 11.00 10.35 -20.56
CA HIS A 200 12.02 9.32 -20.73
C HIS A 200 13.38 9.96 -21.11
N ARG A 201 14.04 10.66 -20.17
CA ARG A 201 15.46 10.96 -20.39
C ARG A 201 16.28 9.68 -20.25
N GLY A 202 16.88 9.25 -21.36
CA GLY A 202 17.83 8.14 -21.40
C GLY A 202 18.84 8.27 -20.27
N GLY A 203 18.80 7.32 -19.34
CA GLY A 203 19.78 7.23 -18.26
C GLY A 203 21.17 7.15 -18.86
N GLY A 204 21.93 8.23 -18.75
CA GLY A 204 23.35 8.23 -19.03
C GLY A 204 23.98 7.15 -18.14
N ARG A 205 24.38 6.04 -18.76
CA ARG A 205 25.29 5.08 -18.15
C ARG A 205 26.46 5.88 -17.59
N GLY A 206 26.64 5.83 -16.27
CA GLY A 206 27.89 6.20 -15.63
C GLY A 206 28.99 5.30 -16.19
N GLY A 207 29.65 5.76 -17.25
CA GLY A 207 30.84 5.15 -17.81
C GLY A 207 32.03 5.51 -16.94
N PHE A 208 32.34 4.65 -15.96
CA PHE A 208 33.68 4.57 -15.40
C PHE A 208 34.58 3.81 -16.38
N GLY A 209 35.64 4.47 -16.85
CA GLY A 209 36.68 3.94 -17.74
C GLY A 209 37.03 4.99 -18.80
N GLY A 210 38.26 5.43 -19.02
CA GLY A 210 39.58 5.10 -18.50
C GLY A 210 40.59 5.81 -19.41
N ARG A 211 41.45 6.64 -18.81
CA ARG A 211 42.85 6.97 -19.17
C ARG A 211 43.32 7.03 -20.65
N GLY A 212 43.96 8.16 -20.99
CA GLY A 212 45.01 8.33 -22.02
C GLY A 212 44.46 8.61 -23.43
N THR A 213 45.00 9.48 -24.28
CA THR A 213 46.34 10.06 -24.52
C THR A 213 46.12 11.33 -25.38
N GLY A 214 46.76 12.48 -25.13
CA GLY A 214 48.11 12.80 -25.64
C GLY A 214 48.07 13.43 -27.04
N GLY A 215 48.49 14.69 -27.18
CA GLY A 215 48.80 15.31 -28.48
C GLY A 215 48.59 16.83 -28.53
N GLY A 216 49.66 17.61 -28.30
CA GLY A 216 49.66 19.05 -28.55
C GLY A 216 49.85 19.39 -30.03
N SER A 217 49.54 20.63 -30.41
CA SER A 217 50.45 21.55 -31.13
C SER A 217 49.72 22.86 -31.50
N THR A 218 50.28 23.98 -31.06
CA THR A 218 50.42 25.30 -31.73
C THR A 218 49.48 25.68 -32.88
N ARG A 219 48.85 26.86 -32.78
CA ARG A 219 49.43 28.14 -33.23
C ARG A 219 48.74 29.30 -32.51
#